data_AF-A0A7V7AAP2-F1
#
_entry.id   AF-A0A7V7AAP2-F1
#
_cell.length_a   1.000
_cell.length_b   1.000
_cell.length_c   1.000
_cell.angle_alpha   90.00
_cell.angle_beta   90.00
_cell.angle_gamma   90.00
#
_symmetry.space_group_name_H-M   'P 1'
#
loop_
_entity.id
_entity.type
_entity.pdbx_description
1 polymer ?
#
loop_
_entity_poly.entity_id
_entity_poly.type
_entity_poly.pdbx_seq_one_letter_code
_entity_poly.pdbx_strand_id
1 'polypeptide(L)'
;MKQHSKNKRRVVITGMGLLTPLGNTVAATWEGLLANRVGIGEISQFDTTDFKAHLSGELKDFDPTDFLDRKEARRMDRYCQMALAATDEAMQQAGLADATYD
;
A
#
# COMPACT_ATOMS: atom_id res chain seq x y z
N MET A 1 27.71 15.54 -32.72
CA MET A 1 27.54 14.19 -32.15
C MET A 1 27.53 14.31 -30.63
N LYS A 2 26.39 14.06 -29.96
CA LYS A 2 26.30 14.07 -28.48
C LYS A 2 26.67 12.68 -27.95
N GLN A 3 27.79 12.61 -27.22
CA GLN A 3 28.25 11.42 -26.49
C GLN A 3 27.17 11.03 -25.46
N HIS A 4 26.46 9.93 -25.68
CA HIS A 4 25.56 9.36 -24.67
C HIS A 4 26.40 8.56 -23.66
N SER A 5 26.33 8.92 -22.39
CA SER A 5 26.99 8.21 -21.29
C SER A 5 26.63 6.72 -21.30
N LYS A 6 27.61 5.86 -21.62
CA LYS A 6 27.48 4.41 -21.85
C LYS A 6 27.34 3.55 -20.59
N ASN A 7 27.09 4.12 -19.41
CA ASN A 7 27.12 3.38 -18.12
C ASN A 7 26.00 3.74 -17.13
N LYS A 8 24.75 3.76 -17.60
CA LYS A 8 23.60 3.77 -16.69
C LYS A 8 23.29 2.34 -16.26
N ARG A 9 23.23 2.09 -14.94
CA ARG A 9 22.83 0.78 -14.40
C ARG A 9 21.39 0.50 -14.82
N ARG A 10 21.10 -0.74 -15.24
CA ARG A 10 19.72 -1.18 -15.46
C ARG A 10 19.04 -1.34 -14.10
N VAL A 11 17.84 -0.79 -13.98
CA VAL A 11 16.99 -0.90 -12.79
C VAL A 11 15.70 -1.58 -13.21
N VAL A 12 15.23 -2.53 -12.40
CA VAL A 12 13.99 -3.28 -12.62
C VAL A 12 13.17 -3.27 -11.34
N ILE A 13 11.87 -3.51 -11.45
CA ILE A 13 10.96 -3.70 -10.32
C ILE A 13 10.87 -5.20 -10.07
N THR A 14 11.20 -5.64 -8.85
CA THR A 14 11.18 -7.05 -8.46
C THR A 14 10.07 -7.40 -7.48
N GLY A 15 9.44 -6.41 -6.84
CA GLY A 15 8.30 -6.60 -5.96
C GLY A 15 7.45 -5.34 -5.90
N MET A 16 6.16 -5.53 -5.60
CA MET A 16 5.19 -4.47 -5.41
C MET A 16 4.35 -4.77 -4.17
N GLY A 17 3.83 -3.72 -3.55
CA GLY A 17 2.92 -3.85 -2.42
C GLY A 17 1.89 -2.74 -2.45
N LEU A 18 0.63 -3.09 -2.21
CA LEU A 18 -0.50 -2.21 -2.46
C LEU A 18 -1.56 -2.34 -1.38
N LEU A 19 -1.83 -1.22 -0.69
CA LEU A 19 -3.06 -1.03 0.08
C LEU A 19 -3.91 0.02 -0.63
N THR A 20 -5.09 -0.39 -1.09
CA THR A 20 -5.98 0.50 -1.84
C THR A 20 -7.45 0.26 -1.46
N PRO A 21 -8.35 1.19 -1.82
CA PRO A 21 -9.79 0.98 -1.64
C PRO A 21 -10.38 -0.19 -2.45
N LEU A 22 -9.60 -0.75 -3.37
CA LEU A 22 -9.97 -1.91 -4.20
C LEU A 22 -9.45 -3.24 -3.65
N GLY A 23 -8.55 -3.21 -2.65
CA GLY A 23 -7.96 -4.38 -2.03
C GLY A 23 -6.72 -4.06 -1.21
N ASN A 24 -6.44 -4.90 -0.22
CA ASN A 24 -5.30 -4.73 0.70
C ASN A 24 -4.04 -5.49 0.25
N THR A 25 -4.01 -5.96 -0.99
CA THR A 25 -2.86 -6.63 -1.63
C THR A 25 -2.77 -6.22 -3.10
N VAL A 26 -1.62 -6.45 -3.74
CA VAL A 26 -1.42 -6.30 -5.19
C VAL A 26 -2.42 -7.14 -5.97
N ALA A 27 -2.61 -8.41 -5.58
CA ALA A 27 -3.52 -9.32 -6.28
C ALA A 27 -4.98 -8.84 -6.19
N ALA A 28 -5.45 -8.46 -4.99
CA ALA A 28 -6.81 -8.00 -4.79
C ALA A 28 -7.07 -6.65 -5.48
N THR A 29 -6.11 -5.73 -5.41
CA THR A 29 -6.18 -4.44 -6.11
C THR A 29 -6.26 -4.67 -7.63
N TRP A 30 -5.41 -5.53 -8.18
CA TRP A 30 -5.38 -5.84 -9.61
C TRP A 30 -6.68 -6.49 -10.10
N GLU A 31 -7.18 -7.48 -9.35
CA GLU A 31 -8.47 -8.12 -9.62
C GLU A 31 -9.62 -7.10 -9.59
N GLY A 32 -9.60 -6.17 -8.62
CA GLY A 32 -10.58 -5.09 -8.54
C GLY A 32 -10.54 -4.12 -9.72
N LEU A 33 -9.35 -3.76 -10.19
CA LEU A 33 -9.18 -2.94 -11.38
C LEU A 33 -9.72 -3.63 -12.63
N LEU A 34 -9.35 -4.90 -12.85
CA LEU A 34 -9.82 -5.69 -14.00
C LEU A 34 -11.34 -5.90 -13.99
N ALA A 35 -11.93 -6.07 -12.81
CA ALA A 35 -13.37 -6.21 -12.63
C ALA A 35 -14.12 -4.85 -12.66
N ASN A 36 -13.43 -3.73 -12.90
CA ASN A 36 -14.00 -2.38 -12.87
C ASN A 36 -14.76 -2.08 -11.57
N ARG A 37 -14.26 -2.58 -10.43
CA ARG A 37 -14.84 -2.29 -9.12
C ARG A 37 -14.60 -0.83 -8.75
N VAL A 38 -15.58 -0.22 -8.09
CA VAL A 38 -15.48 1.15 -7.56
C VAL A 38 -15.06 1.08 -6.10
N GLY A 39 -13.91 1.69 -5.78
CA GLY A 39 -13.38 1.76 -4.42
C GLY A 39 -13.90 2.94 -3.60
N ILE A 40 -14.71 3.82 -4.20
CA ILE A 40 -15.30 4.98 -3.54
C ILE A 40 -16.61 4.60 -2.84
N GLY A 41 -16.77 5.02 -1.59
CA GLY A 41 -17.99 4.82 -0.81
C GLY A 41 -18.18 5.95 0.20
N GLU A 42 -19.19 5.82 1.05
CA GLU A 42 -19.42 6.75 2.16
C GLU A 42 -18.25 6.71 3.16
N ILE A 43 -17.88 7.87 3.70
CA ILE A 43 -16.86 7.99 4.74
C ILE A 43 -17.39 7.32 6.01
N SER A 44 -16.67 6.32 6.52
CA SER A 44 -17.02 5.58 7.73
C SER A 44 -16.09 5.87 8.91
N GLN A 45 -14.93 6.49 8.66
CA GLN A 45 -13.92 6.74 9.70
C GLN A 45 -14.31 7.81 10.72
N PHE A 46 -15.23 8.71 10.39
CA PHE A 46 -15.71 9.78 11.27
C PHE A 46 -17.08 10.31 10.80
N ASP A 47 -17.77 11.06 11.68
CA ASP A 47 -19.03 11.72 11.33
C ASP A 47 -18.79 12.89 10.36
N THR A 48 -19.42 12.81 9.19
CA THR A 48 -19.28 13.81 8.13
C THR A 48 -20.45 14.79 8.04
N THR A 49 -21.41 14.78 8.99
CA THR A 49 -22.66 15.57 8.93
C THR A 49 -22.43 17.05 8.61
N ASP A 50 -21.41 17.68 9.22
CA ASP A 50 -21.12 19.11 9.05
C ASP A 50 -20.14 19.42 7.88
N PHE A 51 -19.77 18.42 7.10
CA PHE A 51 -18.81 18.56 6.00
C PHE A 51 -19.52 18.61 4.64
N LYS A 52 -18.85 19.20 3.65
CA LYS A 52 -19.36 19.26 2.25
C LYS A 52 -19.12 17.97 1.46
N ALA A 53 -18.27 17.07 1.95
CA ALA A 53 -17.85 15.86 1.27
C ALA A 53 -18.12 14.65 2.18
N HIS A 54 -18.82 13.66 1.63
CA HIS A 54 -19.24 12.45 2.35
C HIS A 54 -18.73 11.16 1.71
N LEU A 55 -18.00 11.27 0.59
CA LEU A 55 -17.48 10.14 -0.17
C LEU A 55 -15.96 10.13 -0.12
N SER A 56 -15.37 8.95 0.03
CA SER A 56 -13.93 8.76 -0.07
C SER A 56 -13.57 7.33 -0.49
N GLY A 57 -12.30 7.11 -0.83
CA GLY A 57 -11.75 5.77 -1.02
C GLY A 57 -11.04 5.33 0.25
N GLU A 58 -11.76 4.75 1.20
CA GLU A 58 -11.17 4.21 2.44
C GLU A 58 -10.60 2.81 2.20
N LEU A 59 -9.55 2.45 2.95
CA LEU A 59 -9.17 1.04 3.06
C LEU A 59 -10.28 0.29 3.79
N LYS A 60 -10.65 -0.88 3.27
CA LYS A 60 -11.67 -1.75 3.87
C LYS A 60 -10.97 -2.81 4.71
N ASP A 61 -11.48 -3.04 5.92
CA ASP A 61 -11.04 -4.13 6.79
C ASP A 61 -9.51 -4.16 7.06
N PHE A 62 -8.87 -2.99 7.15
CA PHE A 62 -7.44 -2.88 7.46
C PHE A 62 -7.20 -2.81 8.98
N ASP A 63 -6.62 -3.87 9.53
CA ASP A 63 -6.11 -3.91 10.89
C ASP A 63 -4.57 -3.84 10.90
N PRO A 64 -3.95 -2.78 11.47
CA PRO A 64 -2.49 -2.66 11.53
C PRO A 64 -1.86 -3.72 12.44
N THR A 65 -2.64 -4.36 13.33
CA THR A 65 -2.12 -5.39 14.24
C THR A 65 -1.86 -6.74 13.57
N ASP A 66 -2.30 -6.91 12.32
CA ASP A 66 -1.92 -8.06 11.48
C ASP A 66 -0.47 -7.96 10.98
N PHE A 67 0.13 -6.78 11.04
CA PHE A 67 1.47 -6.48 10.50
C PHE A 67 2.45 -5.95 11.54
N LEU A 68 1.93 -5.34 12.61
CA LEU A 68 2.72 -4.63 13.62
C LEU A 68 2.31 -5.08 15.01
N ASP A 69 3.28 -5.13 15.92
CA ASP A 69 2.98 -5.30 17.34
C ASP A 69 2.04 -4.19 17.81
N ARG A 70 1.06 -4.52 18.65
CA ARG A 70 0.05 -3.57 19.16
C ARG A 70 0.66 -2.29 19.76
N LYS A 71 1.83 -2.41 20.40
CA LYS A 71 2.56 -1.27 20.98
C LYS A 71 3.11 -0.34 19.90
N GLU A 72 3.62 -0.89 18.82
CA GLU A 72 4.18 -0.14 17.68
C GLU A 72 3.06 0.50 16.87
N ALA A 73 2.02 -0.26 16.54
CA ALA A 73 0.84 0.24 15.85
C ALA A 73 0.27 1.49 16.55
N ARG A 74 0.13 1.47 17.88
CA ARG A 74 -0.37 2.62 18.66
C ARG A 74 0.53 3.86 18.61
N ARG A 75 1.82 3.71 18.37
CA ARG A 75 2.80 4.82 18.34
C ARG A 75 3.00 5.40 16.95
N MET A 76 2.48 4.72 15.92
CA MET A 76 2.61 5.11 14.52
C MET A 76 1.33 5.78 14.02
N ASP A 77 1.50 6.82 13.20
CA ASP A 77 0.38 7.36 12.44
C ASP A 77 -0.17 6.30 11.46
N ARG A 78 -1.46 6.42 11.14
CA ARG A 78 -2.17 5.48 10.27
C ARG A 78 -1.47 5.27 8.92
N TYR A 79 -0.93 6.34 8.33
CA TYR A 79 -0.22 6.23 7.04
C TYR A 79 1.09 5.43 7.16
N CYS A 80 1.81 5.52 8.29
CA CYS A 80 3.01 4.71 8.53
C CYS A 80 2.66 3.23 8.64
N GLN A 81 1.57 2.92 9.33
CA GLN A 81 1.07 1.54 9.45
C GLN A 81 0.76 0.96 8.06
N MET A 82 0.06 1.73 7.21
CA MET A 82 -0.23 1.34 5.84
C MET A 82 1.06 1.18 5.02
N ALA A 83 1.99 2.13 5.10
CA ALA A 83 3.24 2.07 4.36
C ALA A 83 4.06 0.82 4.72
N LEU A 84 4.11 0.44 6.01
CA LEU A 84 4.82 -0.76 6.46
C LEU A 84 4.15 -2.03 5.95
N ALA A 85 2.82 -2.15 6.09
CA ALA A 85 2.08 -3.31 5.57
C ALA A 85 2.23 -3.48 4.05
N ALA A 86 2.16 -2.38 3.27
CA ALA A 86 2.43 -2.45 1.83
C ALA A 86 3.90 -2.80 1.53
N THR A 87 4.85 -2.29 2.31
CA THR A 87 6.28 -2.60 2.12
C THR A 87 6.56 -4.07 2.40
N ASP A 88 5.92 -4.67 3.40
CA ASP A 88 6.04 -6.09 3.72
C ASP A 88 5.64 -6.96 2.51
N GLU A 89 4.48 -6.69 1.89
CA GLU A 89 4.08 -7.38 0.65
C GLU A 89 5.12 -7.21 -0.46
N ALA A 90 5.67 -6.00 -0.64
CA ALA A 90 6.68 -5.73 -1.66
C ALA A 90 7.99 -6.50 -1.42
N MET A 91 8.44 -6.57 -0.16
CA MET A 91 9.65 -7.29 0.22
C MET A 91 9.49 -8.80 0.05
N GLN A 92 8.31 -9.33 0.39
CA GLN A 92 7.98 -10.74 0.15
C GLN A 92 7.94 -11.06 -1.35
N GLN A 93 7.27 -10.24 -2.18
CA GLN A 93 7.27 -10.44 -3.64
C GLN A 93 8.66 -10.34 -4.26
N ALA A 94 9.51 -9.45 -3.74
CA ALA A 94 10.90 -9.33 -4.18
C ALA A 94 11.80 -10.49 -3.75
N GLY A 95 11.33 -11.36 -2.84
CA GLY A 95 12.14 -12.42 -2.24
C GLY A 95 13.23 -11.88 -1.30
N LEU A 96 12.99 -10.73 -0.67
CA LEU A 96 13.95 -10.02 0.19
C LEU A 96 13.50 -9.91 1.65
N ALA A 97 12.39 -10.54 2.05
CA ALA A 97 11.86 -10.45 3.42
C ALA A 97 12.85 -10.98 4.47
N ASP A 98 13.58 -12.06 4.16
CA ASP A 98 14.58 -12.68 5.04
C ASP A 98 16.02 -12.29 4.65
N ALA A 99 16.21 -11.25 3.83
CA ALA A 99 17.54 -10.89 3.37
C ALA A 99 18.41 -10.42 4.55
N THR A 100 19.42 -11.22 4.89
CA THR A 100 20.49 -10.79 5.79
C THR A 100 21.45 -9.90 5.02
N TYR A 101 21.67 -8.69 5.54
CA TYR A 101 22.67 -7.77 5.03
C TYR A 101 24.03 -8.13 5.64
N ASP A 102 25.03 -8.42 4.80
CA ASP A 102 26.44 -8.55 5.20
C ASP A 102 27.08 -7.17 5.47
#